data_AF-A0A4R4UU41-F1
#
_entry.id   AF-A0A4R4UU41-F1
#
_cell.length_a   1.000
_cell.length_b   1.000
_cell.length_c   1.000
_cell.angle_alpha   90.00
_cell.angle_beta   90.00
_cell.angle_gamma   90.00
#
_symmetry.space_group_name_H-M   'P 1'
#
loop_
_entity.id
_entity.type
_entity.pdbx_description
1 polymer ?
#
loop_
_entity_poly.entity_id
_entity_poly.type
_entity_poly.pdbx_seq_one_letter_code
_entity_poly.pdbx_strand_id
1 'polypeptide(L)' 'MVSALIALVFVLHIIFSVTGANQDNDFVAFTYGTAKFFVLGLGDVFTPGDATIGLVLNYGLAALIYLFAGRIIARALRK' A
#
# COMPACT_ATOMS: atom_id res chain seq x y z
N MET A 1 12.40 -9.34 0.39
CA MET A 1 11.42 -9.91 1.34
C MET A 1 10.66 -8.79 2.05
N VAL A 2 11.33 -7.83 2.70
CA VAL A 2 10.67 -6.71 3.40
C VAL A 2 9.75 -5.88 2.48
N SER A 3 10.19 -5.51 1.27
CA SER A 3 9.36 -4.76 0.33
C SER A 3 8.06 -5.46 -0.06
N ALA A 4 8.04 -6.80 -0.12
CA ALA A 4 6.85 -7.56 -0.42
C ALA A 4 5.86 -7.56 0.77
N LEU A 5 6.35 -7.53 2.01
CA LEU A 5 5.50 -7.38 3.19
C LEU A 5 4.84 -6.00 3.21
N ILE A 6 5.58 -4.94 2.87
CA ILE A 6 5.00 -3.59 2.78
C ILE A 6 3.97 -3.52 1.64
N ALA A 7 4.27 -4.09 0.48
CA ALA A 7 3.30 -4.19 -0.61
C ALA A 7 2.03 -4.96 -0.21
N LEU A 8 2.16 -6.04 0.57
CA LEU A 8 1.03 -6.79 1.10
C LEU A 8 0.14 -5.92 2.01
N VAL A 9 0.73 -5.08 2.86
CA VAL A 9 -0.02 -4.14 3.70
C VAL A 9 -0.89 -3.20 2.86
N PHE A 10 -0.36 -2.66 1.75
CA PHE A 10 -1.15 -1.82 0.85
C PHE A 10 -2.31 -2.60 0.20
N VAL A 11 -2.06 -3.83 -0.25
CA VAL A 11 -3.11 -4.68 -0.82
C VAL A 11 -4.21 -4.97 0.19
N LEU A 12 -3.84 -5.32 1.43
CA LEU A 12 -4.82 -5.53 2.50
C LEU A 12 -5.61 -4.26 2.81
N HIS A 13 -4.95 -3.10 2.88
CA HIS A 13 -5.62 -1.83 3.10
C HIS A 13 -6.64 -1.51 1.99
N ILE A 14 -6.28 -1.77 0.72
CA ILE A 14 -7.21 -1.62 -0.41
C ILE A 14 -8.40 -2.56 -0.24
N ILE A 15 -8.16 -3.85 0.00
CA ILE A 15 -9.22 -4.86 0.15
C ILE A 15 -10.18 -4.45 1.28
N PHE A 16 -9.65 -4.15 2.47
CA PHE A 16 -10.46 -3.77 3.62
C PHE A 16 -11.30 -2.51 3.40
N SER A 17 -10.74 -1.53 2.68
CA SER A 17 -11.48 -0.31 2.39
C SER A 17 -12.58 -0.55 1.36
N VAL A 18 -12.30 -1.32 0.30
CA VAL A 18 -13.27 -1.64 -0.76
C VAL A 18 -14.40 -2.54 -0.25
N THR A 19 -14.09 -3.50 0.63
CA THR A 19 -15.10 -4.41 1.19
C THR A 19 -15.87 -3.81 2.36
N GLY A 20 -15.49 -2.61 2.84
CA GLY A 20 -16.10 -2.00 4.01
C GLY A 20 -15.82 -2.78 5.30
N ALA A 21 -14.61 -3.33 5.44
CA ALA A 21 -14.20 -4.06 6.63
C ALA A 21 -14.29 -3.19 7.89
N ASN A 22 -14.65 -3.83 9.01
CA ASN A 22 -14.86 -3.16 10.29
C ASN A 22 -13.58 -2.45 10.77
N GLN A 23 -13.60 -1.12 10.83
CA GLN A 23 -12.46 -0.30 11.28
C GLN A 23 -12.20 -0.40 12.78
N ASP A 24 -13.18 -0.84 13.58
CA ASP A 24 -13.00 -1.07 15.02
C ASP A 24 -12.26 -2.38 15.31
N ASN A 25 -11.99 -3.19 14.29
CA ASN A 25 -11.12 -4.35 14.43
C ASN A 25 -9.66 -3.92 14.44
N ASP A 26 -8.94 -4.29 15.50
CA ASP A 26 -7.53 -3.94 15.70
C ASP A 26 -6.63 -4.29 14.52
N PHE A 27 -6.89 -5.39 13.82
CA PHE A 27 -6.09 -5.80 12.66
C PHE A 27 -6.34 -4.92 11.44
N VAL A 28 -7.59 -4.51 11.19
CA VAL A 28 -7.94 -3.58 10.12
C VAL A 28 -7.36 -2.19 10.40
N ALA A 29 -7.53 -1.69 11.63
CA ALA A 29 -6.97 -0.41 12.07
C ALA A 29 -5.43 -0.39 11.98
N PHE A 30 -4.77 -1.46 12.43
CA PHE A 30 -3.32 -1.62 12.29
C PHE A 30 -2.87 -1.58 10.84
N THR A 31 -3.60 -2.27 9.95
CA THR A 31 -3.29 -2.31 8.52
C THR A 31 -3.42 -0.94 7.88
N TYR A 32 -4.49 -0.20 8.20
CA TYR A 32 -4.69 1.19 7.77
C TYR A 32 -3.53 2.09 8.23
N GLY A 33 -3.18 2.07 9.51
CA GLY A 33 -2.10 2.89 10.07
C GLY A 33 -0.75 2.58 9.44
N THR A 34 -0.46 1.29 9.24
CA THR A 34 0.79 0.85 8.60
C THR A 34 0.85 1.26 7.12
N ALA A 35 -0.27 1.14 6.38
CA ALA A 35 -0.36 1.61 5.01
C ALA A 35 -0.15 3.13 4.93
N LYS A 36 -0.79 3.91 5.80
CA LYS A 36 -0.61 5.37 5.87
C LYS A 36 0.83 5.77 6.17
N PHE A 37 1.52 5.02 7.04
CA PHE A 37 2.92 5.28 7.36
C PHE A 37 3.85 5.07 6.15
N PHE A 38 3.67 3.97 5.40
CA PHE A 38 4.55 3.63 4.28
C PHE A 38 4.17 4.25 2.93
N VAL A 39 3.02 4.90 2.80
CA VAL A 39 2.63 5.49 1.50
C VAL A 39 3.55 6.64 1.08
N LEU A 40 4.24 7.29 2.03
CA LEU A 40 5.30 8.28 1.79
C LEU A 40 4.96 9.36 0.73
N GLY A 41 3.75 9.92 0.78
CA GLY A 41 3.29 10.95 -0.15
C GLY A 41 2.76 10.43 -1.50
N LEU A 42 2.61 9.11 -1.65
CA LEU A 42 1.98 8.51 -2.84
C LEU A 42 0.45 8.37 -2.69
N GLY A 43 -0.13 8.85 -1.59
CA GLY A 43 -1.54 8.62 -1.23
C GLY A 43 -2.55 9.45 -2.03
N ASP A 44 -2.06 10.44 -2.77
CA ASP A 44 -2.82 11.48 -3.45
C ASP A 44 -2.25 11.82 -4.84
N VAL A 45 -1.43 10.94 -5.43
CA VAL A 45 -0.91 11.07 -6.80
C VAL A 45 -2.04 11.12 -7.83
N PHE A 46 -3.10 10.35 -7.60
CA PHE A 46 -4.31 10.32 -8.39
C PHE A 46 -5.50 10.81 -7.54
N THR A 47 -6.22 11.83 -8.02
CA THR A 47 -7.38 12.43 -7.33
C THR A 47 -8.66 12.37 -8.19
N PRO A 48 -9.13 11.16 -8.56
CA PRO A 48 -10.38 11.02 -9.29
C PRO A 48 -11.59 11.41 -8.41
N GLY A 49 -12.72 11.69 -9.04
CA GLY A 49 -13.96 12.01 -8.30
C GLY A 49 -14.49 10.85 -7.45
N ASP A 50 -14.13 9.61 -7.78
CA ASP A 50 -14.44 8.42 -6.98
C ASP A 50 -13.29 8.09 -6.02
N ALA A 51 -13.56 8.17 -4.71
CA ALA A 51 -12.55 7.93 -3.68
C ALA A 51 -12.00 6.48 -3.68
N THR A 52 -12.80 5.50 -4.10
CA THR A 52 -12.39 4.09 -4.18
C THR A 52 -11.38 3.90 -5.31
N ILE A 53 -11.65 4.51 -6.46
CA ILE A 53 -10.71 4.49 -7.59
C ILE A 53 -9.39 5.16 -7.17
N GLY A 54 -9.46 6.32 -6.51
CA GLY A 54 -8.29 7.02 -6.00
C GLY A 54 -7.48 6.15 -5.04
N LEU A 55 -8.14 5.50 -4.09
CA LEU A 55 -7.50 4.59 -3.16
C LEU A 55 -6.73 3.46 -3.87
N VAL A 56 -7.40 2.75 -4.79
CA VAL A 56 -6.81 1.61 -5.51
C VAL A 56 -5.60 2.05 -6.32
N LEU A 57 -5.71 3.18 -7.04
CA LEU A 57 -4.62 3.69 -7.87
C LEU A 57 -3.40 4.11 -7.05
N ASN A 58 -3.61 4.89 -5.99
CA ASN A 58 -2.52 5.43 -5.17
C ASN A 58 -1.78 4.33 -4.39
N TYR A 59 -2.52 3.50 -3.66
CA TYR A 59 -1.89 2.42 -2.88
C TYR A 59 -1.41 1.26 -3.75
N GLY A 60 -2.04 1.03 -4.91
CA GLY A 60 -1.56 0.10 -5.92
C GLY A 60 -0.23 0.55 -6.52
N LEU A 61 -0.09 1.83 -6.86
CA LEU A 61 1.18 2.42 -7.31
C LEU A 61 2.25 2.31 -6.22
N ALA A 62 1.92 2.63 -4.97
CA ALA A 62 2.85 2.49 -3.85
C ALA A 62 3.36 1.05 -3.70
N ALA A 63 2.47 0.05 -3.80
CA ALA A 63 2.86 -1.36 -3.76
C ALA A 63 3.86 -1.73 -4.87
N LEU A 64 3.58 -1.29 -6.11
CA LEU A 64 4.49 -1.53 -7.24
C LEU A 64 5.86 -0.88 -6.99
N ILE A 65 5.91 0.36 -6.54
CA ILE A 65 7.16 1.08 -6.25
C ILE A 65 8.00 0.31 -5.23
N TYR A 66 7.40 -0.15 -4.12
CA TYR A 66 8.13 -0.94 -3.11
C TYR A 66 8.68 -2.24 -3.71
N LEU A 67 7.89 -2.97 -4.50
CA LEU A 67 8.33 -4.22 -5.13
C LEU A 67 9.49 -3.99 -6.10
N PHE A 68 9.41 -2.98 -6.96
CA PHE A 68 10.47 -2.64 -7.92
C PHE A 68 11.74 -2.15 -7.20
N ALA A 69 11.62 -1.23 -6.25
CA ALA A 69 12.74 -0.73 -5.46
C ALA A 69 13.45 -1.86 -4.72
N GLY A 70 12.69 -2.74 -4.04
CA GLY A 70 13.26 -3.89 -3.36
C GLY A 70 13.98 -4.86 -4.29
N ARG A 71 13.48 -5.07 -5.52
CA ARG A 71 14.14 -5.90 -6.52
C ARG A 71 15.43 -5.27 -7.05
N ILE A 72 15.44 -3.95 -7.30
CA ILE A 72 16.62 -3.21 -7.73
C ILE A 72 17.71 -3.28 -6.65
N ILE A 73 17.35 -2.97 -5.40
CA ILE A 73 18.27 -3.00 -4.26
C ILE A 73 18.83 -4.42 -4.06
N ALA A 74 17.98 -5.45 -4.08
CA ALA A 74 18.43 -6.83 -3.92
C ALA A 74 19.40 -7.27 -5.03
N ARG A 75 19.19 -6.79 -6.27
CA ARG A 75 20.10 -7.07 -7.39
C ARG A 75 21.41 -6.29 -7.27
N ALA A 76 21.36 -5.06 -6.78
CA ALA A 76 22.54 -4.23 -6.57
C ALA A 76 23.44 -4.81 -5.47
N LEU A 77 22.87 -5.31 -4.37
CA LEU A 77 23.62 -5.90 -3.24
C LEU A 77 24.16 -7.30 -3.51
N ARG A 78 23.64 -8.00 -4.52
CA ARG A 78 24.13 -9.33 -4.93
C ARG A 78 25.28 -9.29 -5.95
N LYS A 79 25.61 -8.10 -6.45
CA LYS A 79 26.80 -7.87 -7.26
C LYS A 79 27.97 -7.50 -6.35
#